data_AF-A0A455XBX6-F1
#
_entry.id   AF-A0A455XBX6-F1
#
_cell.length_a   1.000
_cell.length_b   1.000
_cell.length_c   1.000
_cell.angle_alpha   90.00
_cell.angle_beta   90.00
_cell.angle_gamma   90.00
#
_symmetry.space_group_name_H-M   'P 1'
#
loop_
_entity.id
_entity.type
_entity.pdbx_description
1 polymer ?
#
loop_
_entity_poly.entity_id
_entity_poly.type
_entity_poly.pdbx_seq_one_letter_code
_entity_poly.pdbx_strand_id
1 'polypeptide(L)' 'MTYRGAWVAVEEMNSLAGVPLVKSWQGGHRGGGAELTEVGQQLVVELSRLSALQTQLFQSVAVFNEFD' A
#
# COMPACT_ATOMS: atom_id res chain seq x y z
N MET A 1 1.73 -14.51 -3.22
CA MET A 1 0.51 -13.95 -2.60
C MET A 1 -0.69 -14.61 -3.27
N THR A 2 -1.68 -15.10 -2.52
CA THR A 2 -2.89 -15.72 -3.09
C THR A 2 -4.02 -14.69 -3.17
N TYR A 3 -4.98 -14.89 -4.08
CA TYR A 3 -6.14 -13.99 -4.20
C TYR A 3 -6.90 -13.82 -2.88
N ARG A 4 -7.17 -14.93 -2.16
CA ARG A 4 -7.77 -14.90 -0.82
C ARG A 4 -6.88 -14.16 0.19
N GLY A 5 -5.57 -14.41 0.15
CA GLY A 5 -4.61 -13.73 1.02
C GLY A 5 -4.57 -12.22 0.79
N ALA A 6 -4.73 -11.76 -0.45
CA ALA A 6 -4.81 -10.35 -0.77
C ALA A 6 -6.04 -9.68 -0.13
N TRP A 7 -7.21 -10.34 -0.18
CA TRP A 7 -8.42 -9.83 0.46
C TRP A 7 -8.32 -9.79 1.99
N VAL A 8 -7.75 -10.82 2.60
CA VAL A 8 -7.49 -10.83 4.06
C VAL A 8 -6.60 -9.65 4.46
N ALA A 9 -5.54 -9.38 3.69
CA ALA A 9 -4.67 -8.24 3.95
C ALA A 9 -5.40 -6.90 3.77
N VAL A 10 -6.28 -6.76 2.77
CA VAL A 10 -7.11 -5.56 2.58
C VAL A 10 -8.06 -5.33 3.75
N GLU A 11 -8.71 -6.39 4.24
CA GLU A 11 -9.58 -6.31 5.41
C GLU A 11 -8.82 -5.88 6.66
N GLU A 12 -7.62 -6.44 6.87
CA GLU A 12 -6.75 -6.06 7.98
C GLU A 12 -6.31 -4.59 7.89
N MET A 13 -5.89 -4.14 6.72
CA MET A 13 -5.51 -2.73 6.49
C MET A 13 -6.70 -1.78 6.72
N ASN A 14 -7.91 -2.15 6.28
CA ASN A 14 -9.11 -1.36 6.55
C ASN A 14 -9.40 -1.28 8.05
N SER A 15 -9.23 -2.38 8.79
CA SER A 15 -9.41 -2.41 10.24
C SER A 15 -8.41 -1.49 10.95
N LEU A 16 -7.16 -1.49 10.52
CA LEU A 16 -6.11 -0.63 11.09
C LEU A 16 -6.35 0.86 10.78
N ALA A 17 -6.83 1.16 9.58
CA ALA A 17 -7.13 2.53 9.16
C ALA A 17 -8.42 3.08 9.80
N GLY A 18 -9.32 2.21 10.27
CA GLY A 18 -10.65 2.60 10.75
C GLY A 18 -11.61 3.11 9.65
N VAL A 19 -11.15 3.15 8.40
CA VAL A 19 -11.91 3.54 7.21
C VAL A 19 -11.55 2.64 6.03
N PRO A 20 -12.47 2.41 5.07
CA PRO A 20 -12.16 1.63 3.89
C PRO A 20 -11.09 2.28 3.02
N LEU A 21 -10.02 1.55 2.71
CA LEU A 21 -8.96 1.95 1.79
C LEU A 21 -9.21 1.46 0.36
N VAL A 22 -9.96 0.37 0.21
CA VAL A 22 -10.39 -0.21 -1.06
C VAL A 22 -11.90 -0.33 -1.06
N LYS A 23 -12.56 0.22 -2.08
CA LYS A 23 -13.96 -0.08 -2.38
C LYS A 23 -14.01 -1.25 -3.35
N SER A 24 -14.86 -2.23 -3.08
CA SER A 24 -15.09 -3.38 -3.96
C SER A 24 -16.57 -3.53 -4.24
N TRP A 25 -16.90 -4.10 -5.39
CA TRP A 25 -18.28 -4.41 -5.74
C TRP A 25 -18.36 -5.79 -6.38
N GLN A 26 -19.41 -6.53 -5.99
CA GLN A 26 -19.71 -7.80 -6.59
C GLN A 26 -20.19 -7.60 -8.04
N GLY A 27 -19.76 -8.50 -8.91
CA GLY A 27 -20.08 -8.44 -10.32
C GLY A 27 -21.47 -8.96 -10.64
N GLY A 28 -22.26 -8.15 -11.35
CA GLY A 28 -23.34 -8.60 -12.22
C GLY A 28 -22.87 -8.73 -13.67
N HIS A 29 -23.75 -8.51 -14.64
CA HIS A 29 -23.48 -8.61 -16.09
C HIS A 29 -22.26 -7.81 -16.62
N ARG A 30 -21.74 -6.84 -15.86
CA ARG A 30 -20.59 -6.00 -16.24
C ARG A 30 -19.27 -6.31 -15.50
N GLY A 31 -19.25 -7.37 -14.70
CA GLY A 31 -18.07 -7.79 -13.93
C GLY A 31 -17.95 -7.12 -12.56
N GLY A 32 -17.22 -7.77 -11.66
CA GLY A 32 -16.86 -7.22 -10.35
C GLY A 32 -15.57 -6.40 -10.43
N GLY A 33 -15.30 -5.59 -9.42
CA GLY A 33 -14.12 -4.74 -9.41
C GLY A 33 -13.72 -4.26 -8.03
N ALA A 34 -12.55 -3.65 -7.99
CA ALA A 34 -11.97 -3.04 -6.80
C ALA A 34 -11.20 -1.79 -7.22
N GLU A 35 -11.32 -0.74 -6.43
CA GLU A 35 -10.62 0.53 -6.65
C GLU A 35 -10.25 1.12 -5.29
N LEU A 36 -9.16 1.89 -5.23
CA LEU A 36 -8.81 2.62 -4.03
C LEU A 36 -9.86 3.68 -3.71
N THR A 37 -10.13 3.90 -2.43
CA THR A 37 -10.82 5.10 -1.96
C THR A 37 -9.85 6.29 -2.02
N GLU A 38 -10.36 7.50 -1.83
CA GLU A 38 -9.50 8.70 -1.75
C GLU A 38 -8.44 8.57 -0.65
N VAL A 39 -8.84 8.06 0.53
CA VAL A 39 -7.91 7.78 1.64
C VAL A 39 -6.89 6.70 1.26
N GLY A 40 -7.32 5.65 0.56
CA GLY A 40 -6.42 4.62 0.04
C GLY A 40 -5.39 5.17 -0.95
N GLN A 41 -5.78 6.10 -1.82
CA GLN A 41 -4.87 6.77 -2.75
C GLN A 41 -3.84 7.62 -2.00
N GLN A 42 -4.28 8.42 -1.02
CA GLN A 42 -3.40 9.23 -0.19
C GLN A 42 -2.38 8.38 0.57
N LEU A 43 -2.81 7.24 1.13
CA LEU A 43 -1.94 6.30 1.82
C LEU A 43 -0.83 5.77 0.90
N VAL A 44 -1.16 5.39 -0.34
CA VAL A 44 -0.18 4.90 -1.32
C VAL A 44 0.86 5.97 -1.65
N VAL A 45 0.43 7.22 -1.81
CA VAL A 45 1.33 8.35 -2.07
C VAL A 45 2.30 8.54 -0.91
N GLU A 46 1.79 8.57 0.33
CA GLU A 46 2.64 8.81 1.49
C GLU A 46 3.58 7.63 1.77
N LEU A 47 3.11 6.39 1.60
CA LEU A 47 3.96 5.21 1.72
C LEU A 47 5.09 5.23 0.68
N SER A 48 4.78 5.59 -0.57
CA SER A 48 5.76 5.70 -1.64
C SER A 48 6.83 6.77 -1.32
N ARG A 49 6.41 7.89 -0.73
CA ARG A 49 7.30 8.95 -0.26
C ARG A 49 8.22 8.44 0.86
N LEU A 50 7.66 7.75 1.86
CA LEU A 50 8.43 7.17 2.96
C LEU A 50 9.44 6.14 2.46
N SER A 51 9.05 5.26 1.53
CA SER A 51 9.97 4.29 0.92
C SER A 51 11.11 4.97 0.18
N ALA A 52 10.84 6.05 -0.57
CA ALA A 52 11.89 6.81 -1.25
C ALA A 52 12.90 7.41 -0.26
N LEU A 53 12.42 7.99 0.85
CA LEU A 53 13.28 8.50 1.92
C LEU A 53 14.11 7.40 2.58
N GLN A 54 13.51 6.24 2.86
CA GLN A 54 14.22 5.08 3.39
C GLN A 54 15.34 4.63 2.44
N THR A 55 15.06 4.53 1.14
CA THR A 55 16.07 4.18 0.14
C THR A 55 17.22 5.18 0.13
N GLN A 56 16.93 6.48 0.15
CA GLN A 56 17.96 7.53 0.19
C GLN A 56 18.83 7.44 1.45
N LEU A 57 18.21 7.19 2.61
CA LEU A 57 18.91 7.07 3.89
C LEU A 57 19.83 5.83 3.88
N PHE A 58 19.35 4.68 3.39
CA PHE A 58 20.19 3.49 3.29
C PHE A 58 21.36 3.68 2.30
N GLN A 59 21.15 4.42 1.21
CA GLN A 59 22.22 4.75 0.28
C GLN A 59 23.28 5.66 0.92
N SER A 60 22.88 6.69 1.69
CA SER A 60 23.84 7.58 2.34
C SER A 60 24.66 6.89 3.42
N VAL A 61 24.05 5.97 4.18
CA VAL A 61 24.75 5.15 5.19
C VAL A 61 25.73 4.17 4.53
N ALA A 62 25.33 3.52 3.43
CA ALA A 62 26.20 2.61 2.70
C ALA A 62 27.46 3.32 2.17
N VAL A 63 27.28 4.52 1.59
CA VAL A 63 28.40 5.35 1.12
C VAL A 63 29.32 5.77 2.26
N PHE A 64 28.77 6.20 3.41
CA PHE A 64 29.59 6.54 4.57
C PHE A 64 30.45 5.37 5.06
N ASN A 65 29.89 4.16 5.06
CA ASN A 65 30.57 2.95 5.53
C ASN A 65 31.58 2.35 4.52
N GLU A 66 31.68 2.89 3.30
CA GLU A 66 32.72 2.53 2.32
C GLU A 66 33.99 3.40 2.45
N PHE A 67 33.93 4.50 3.22
CA PHE A 67 35.05 5.43 3.42
C PHE A 67 35.74 5.33 4.80
N ASP A 68 35.21 4.50 5.71
CA ASP A 68 35.83 4.06 6.96
C ASP A 68 36.37 2.62 6.82
#